data_AF-A0A5N5EIH0-F1
#
_entry.id   AF-A0A5N5EIH0-F1
#
_cell.length_a   1.000
_cell.length_b   1.000
_cell.length_c   1.000
_cell.angle_alpha   90.00
_cell.angle_beta   90.00
_cell.angle_gamma   90.00
#
_symmetry.space_group_name_H-M   'P 1'
#
loop_
_entity.id
_entity.type
_entity.pdbx_description
1 polymer ?
#
loop_
_entity_poly.entity_id
_entity_poly.type
_entity_poly.pdbx_seq_one_letter_code
_entity_poly.pdbx_strand_id
1 'polypeptide(L)'
;MRSVPWWALLSSGCAPLLLVGSWTIAQLRQGPAYDPATETLSVLASYGAGSYWLMTGMLLVLGTCYVVTAHALREAAFAGRVALAGGGLCALALTLVPVPSSGGALEHGAVATVGLVLLAVWPPLAAVQGKGPVPWGLRLDVSLAASALMGVTAFWFLAELQSAGEPGIAERVVTFVQALWPFLVVVSCRRSAR
;
A
#
# COMPACT_ATOMS: atom_id res chain seq x y z
N MET A 1 -26.11 -9.10 -6.86
CA MET A 1 -24.84 -8.38 -6.57
C MET A 1 -24.23 -7.99 -7.91
N ARG A 2 -23.80 -6.74 -8.10
CA ARG A 2 -23.13 -6.36 -9.36
C ARG A 2 -21.71 -6.92 -9.31
N SER A 3 -21.41 -7.88 -10.17
CA SER A 3 -20.09 -8.51 -10.23
C SER A 3 -18.99 -7.45 -10.30
N VAL A 4 -17.97 -7.59 -9.45
CA VAL A 4 -16.79 -6.74 -9.48
C VAL A 4 -16.15 -6.82 -10.88
N PRO A 5 -15.93 -5.68 -11.56
CA PRO A 5 -15.48 -5.68 -12.94
C PRO A 5 -14.09 -6.29 -13.08
N TRP A 6 -13.80 -6.90 -14.23
CA TRP A 6 -12.53 -7.61 -14.48
C TRP A 6 -11.30 -6.72 -14.30
N TRP A 7 -11.42 -5.43 -14.65
CA TRP A 7 -10.34 -4.45 -14.52
C TRP A 7 -9.98 -4.15 -13.05
N ALA A 8 -10.86 -4.47 -12.09
CA ALA A 8 -10.53 -4.40 -10.66
C ALA A 8 -9.43 -5.40 -10.29
N LEU A 9 -9.45 -6.61 -10.87
CA LEU A 9 -8.37 -7.59 -10.64
C LEU A 9 -7.07 -7.12 -11.26
N LEU A 10 -7.12 -6.54 -12.46
CA LEU A 10 -5.93 -6.03 -13.11
C LEU A 10 -5.31 -4.91 -12.27
N SER A 11 -6.10 -3.90 -11.91
CA SER A 11 -5.65 -2.77 -11.10
C SER A 11 -5.10 -3.20 -9.74
N SER A 12 -5.87 -4.00 -8.99
CA SER A 12 -5.46 -4.43 -7.65
C SER A 12 -4.32 -5.45 -7.66
N GLY A 13 -4.24 -6.33 -8.66
CA GLY A 13 -3.16 -7.30 -8.81
C GLY A 13 -1.84 -6.70 -9.30
N CYS A 14 -1.91 -5.65 -10.14
CA CYS A 14 -0.72 -4.92 -10.57
C CYS A 14 -0.01 -4.23 -9.39
N ALA A 15 -0.76 -3.72 -8.40
CA ALA A 15 -0.19 -2.98 -7.26
C ALA A 15 0.94 -3.74 -6.53
N PRO A 16 0.71 -4.94 -5.93
CA PRO A 16 1.76 -5.66 -5.22
C PRO A 16 2.85 -6.19 -6.15
N LEU A 17 2.52 -6.61 -7.38
CA LEU A 17 3.50 -7.13 -8.33
C LEU A 17 4.47 -6.06 -8.81
N LEU A 18 3.96 -4.88 -9.17
CA LEU A 18 4.78 -3.76 -9.62
C LEU A 18 5.54 -3.13 -8.46
N LEU A 19 4.98 -3.10 -7.25
CA LEU A 19 5.71 -2.67 -6.04
C LEU A 19 6.96 -3.54 -5.84
N VAL A 20 6.78 -4.87 -5.76
CA VAL A 20 7.89 -5.81 -5.55
C VAL A 20 8.88 -5.76 -6.70
N GLY A 21 8.39 -5.84 -7.95
CA GLY A 21 9.25 -5.82 -9.13
C GLY A 21 10.06 -4.53 -9.23
N SER A 22 9.44 -3.38 -8.96
CA SER A 22 10.13 -2.10 -9.06
C SER A 22 11.21 -1.96 -8.00
N TRP A 23 10.93 -2.27 -6.73
CA TRP A 23 11.96 -2.14 -5.69
C TRP A 23 13.13 -3.10 -5.93
N THR A 24 12.87 -4.29 -6.51
CA THR A 24 13.93 -5.27 -6.77
C THR A 24 14.85 -4.76 -7.88
N ILE A 25 14.27 -4.17 -8.94
CA ILE A 25 15.03 -3.52 -10.00
C ILE A 25 15.78 -2.29 -9.47
N ALA A 26 15.14 -1.48 -8.61
CA ALA A 26 15.76 -0.30 -8.01
C ALA A 26 16.97 -0.65 -7.15
N GLN A 27 16.84 -1.67 -6.29
CA GLN A 27 17.96 -2.20 -5.51
C GLN A 27 19.13 -2.62 -6.40
N LEU A 28 18.85 -3.38 -7.47
CA LEU A 28 19.90 -3.81 -8.41
C LEU A 28 20.60 -2.63 -9.10
N ARG A 29 19.86 -1.54 -9.38
CA ARG A 29 20.42 -0.32 -9.97
C ARG A 29 21.26 0.49 -8.99
N GLN A 30 20.90 0.48 -7.71
CA GLN A 30 21.63 1.20 -6.67
C GLN A 30 22.95 0.49 -6.33
N GLY A 31 23.03 -0.83 -6.55
CA GLY A 31 24.25 -1.61 -6.47
C GLY A 31 24.65 -1.98 -5.03
N PRO A 32 25.90 -2.43 -4.81
CA PRO A 32 26.34 -2.98 -3.52
C PRO A 32 26.39 -1.97 -2.36
N ALA A 33 26.32 -0.68 -2.66
CA ALA A 33 26.26 0.38 -1.64
C ALA A 33 24.89 0.45 -0.96
N TYR A 34 23.86 -0.16 -1.56
CA TYR A 34 22.52 -0.18 -1.00
C TYR A 34 22.27 -1.44 -0.17
N ASP A 35 21.96 -1.27 1.10
CA ASP A 35 21.59 -2.37 1.98
C ASP A 35 20.06 -2.43 2.14
N PRO A 36 19.37 -3.44 1.56
CA PRO A 36 17.91 -3.54 1.64
C PRO A 36 17.37 -3.77 3.05
N ALA A 37 18.23 -4.20 3.97
CA ALA A 37 17.82 -4.54 5.32
C ALA A 37 17.68 -3.25 6.15
N THR A 38 18.68 -2.38 6.06
CA THR A 38 18.75 -1.12 6.80
C THR A 38 18.22 0.08 6.03
N GLU A 39 18.26 0.09 4.69
CA GLU A 39 17.78 1.20 3.88
C GLU A 39 16.35 1.00 3.35
N THR A 40 15.55 2.06 3.49
CA THR A 40 14.14 2.10 3.12
C THR A 40 13.94 2.15 1.59
N LEU A 41 12.77 1.73 1.13
CA LEU A 41 12.21 2.03 -0.18
C LEU A 41 12.16 3.55 -0.41
N SER A 42 11.91 4.31 0.64
CA SER A 42 11.94 5.78 0.61
C SER A 42 13.33 6.33 0.23
N VAL A 43 14.42 5.66 0.62
CA VAL A 43 15.79 5.99 0.15
C VAL A 43 15.94 5.71 -1.35
N LEU A 44 15.39 4.61 -1.87
CA LEU A 44 15.40 4.33 -3.32
C LEU A 44 14.64 5.40 -4.12
N ALA A 45 13.67 6.06 -3.49
CA ALA A 45 12.87 7.13 -4.06
C ALA A 45 13.42 8.55 -3.78
N SER A 46 14.58 8.66 -3.13
CA SER A 46 15.16 9.96 -2.76
C SER A 46 15.70 10.73 -3.97
N TYR A 47 15.70 12.06 -3.88
CA TYR A 47 16.28 12.90 -4.92
C TYR A 47 17.78 12.62 -5.06
N GLY A 48 18.21 12.30 -6.30
CA GLY A 48 19.59 11.96 -6.61
C GLY A 48 19.90 10.46 -6.57
N ALA A 49 18.99 9.61 -6.09
CA ALA A 49 19.13 8.16 -6.22
C ALA A 49 19.09 7.74 -7.70
N GLY A 50 19.91 6.76 -8.09
CA GLY A 50 19.90 6.20 -9.45
C GLY A 50 18.57 5.53 -9.81
N SER A 51 17.80 5.12 -8.80
CA SER A 51 16.46 4.57 -8.92
C SER A 51 15.32 5.59 -8.83
N TYR A 52 15.60 6.89 -8.67
CA TYR A 52 14.59 7.93 -8.39
C TYR A 52 13.39 7.85 -9.34
N TRP A 53 13.61 7.95 -10.66
CA TRP A 53 12.54 7.92 -11.65
C TRP A 53 11.74 6.62 -11.68
N LEU A 54 12.39 5.49 -11.38
CA LEU A 54 11.72 4.20 -11.32
C LEU A 54 10.76 4.14 -10.12
N MET A 55 11.20 4.62 -8.96
CA MET A 55 10.36 4.66 -7.75
C MET A 55 9.25 5.70 -7.88
N THR A 56 9.51 6.86 -8.46
CA THR A 56 8.47 7.86 -8.77
C THR A 56 7.40 7.26 -9.69
N GLY A 57 7.80 6.60 -10.78
CA GLY A 57 6.86 5.93 -11.68
C GLY A 57 6.06 4.84 -10.97
N MET A 58 6.71 4.06 -10.10
CA MET A 58 6.05 3.03 -9.30
C MET A 58 5.02 3.63 -8.32
N LEU A 59 5.33 4.73 -7.64
CA LEU A 59 4.38 5.44 -6.76
C LEU A 59 3.18 5.98 -7.54
N LEU A 60 3.39 6.54 -8.74
CA LEU A 60 2.31 7.00 -9.62
C LEU A 60 1.36 5.86 -9.99
N VAL A 61 1.92 4.71 -10.40
CA VAL A 61 1.12 3.54 -10.78
C VAL A 61 0.42 2.95 -9.57
N LEU A 62 1.11 2.79 -8.44
CA LEU A 62 0.53 2.23 -7.21
C LEU A 62 -0.62 3.09 -6.69
N GLY A 63 -0.43 4.41 -6.59
CA GLY A 63 -1.46 5.33 -6.16
C GLY A 63 -2.68 5.30 -7.07
N THR A 64 -2.46 5.27 -8.39
CA THR A 64 -3.53 5.13 -9.40
C THR A 64 -4.27 3.80 -9.24
N CYS A 65 -3.54 2.69 -9.02
CA CYS A 65 -4.11 1.37 -8.78
C CYS A 65 -5.04 1.36 -7.56
N TYR A 66 -4.68 2.04 -6.47
CA TYR A 66 -5.54 2.16 -5.29
C TYR A 66 -6.81 2.96 -5.57
N VAL A 67 -6.71 4.11 -6.25
CA VAL A 67 -7.87 4.93 -6.61
C VAL A 67 -8.82 4.19 -7.55
N VAL A 68 -8.29 3.53 -8.58
CA VAL A 68 -9.07 2.73 -9.52
C VAL A 68 -9.73 1.54 -8.80
N THR A 69 -9.00 0.83 -7.93
CA THR A 69 -9.55 -0.29 -7.15
C THR A 69 -10.68 0.18 -6.22
N ALA A 70 -10.52 1.32 -5.55
CA ALA A 70 -11.55 1.94 -4.73
C ALA A 70 -12.81 2.31 -5.54
N HIS A 71 -12.62 2.76 -6.79
CA HIS A 71 -13.75 3.01 -7.70
C HIS A 71 -14.47 1.70 -8.10
N ALA A 72 -13.72 0.61 -8.29
CA ALA A 72 -14.23 -0.69 -8.70
C ALA A 72 -15.02 -1.43 -7.62
N LEU A 73 -14.57 -1.34 -6.36
CA LEU A 73 -15.10 -2.04 -5.20
C LEU A 73 -16.43 -1.43 -4.72
N ARG A 74 -17.46 -1.41 -5.57
CA ARG A 74 -18.79 -0.89 -5.22
C ARG A 74 -19.52 -1.71 -4.16
N GLU A 75 -19.08 -2.94 -3.91
CA GLU A 75 -19.60 -3.81 -2.86
C GLU A 75 -19.09 -3.42 -1.46
N ALA A 76 -17.94 -2.72 -1.38
CA ALA A 76 -17.41 -2.21 -0.13
C ALA A 76 -18.18 -0.99 0.35
N ALA A 77 -18.24 -0.80 1.67
CA ALA A 77 -18.81 0.41 2.25
C ALA A 77 -18.07 1.67 1.77
N PHE A 78 -18.82 2.77 1.61
CA PHE A 78 -18.29 4.00 1.03
C PHE A 78 -17.09 4.56 1.80
N ALA A 79 -17.12 4.52 3.14
CA ALA A 79 -16.04 4.99 3.98
C ALA A 79 -14.70 4.28 3.66
N GLY A 80 -14.71 2.95 3.52
CA GLY A 80 -13.51 2.20 3.15
C GLY A 80 -13.00 2.50 1.76
N ARG A 81 -13.90 2.76 0.80
CA ARG A 81 -13.51 3.19 -0.55
C ARG A 81 -12.82 4.56 -0.53
N VAL A 82 -13.35 5.51 0.26
CA VAL A 82 -12.72 6.83 0.45
C VAL A 82 -11.36 6.69 1.11
N ALA A 83 -11.23 5.86 2.15
CA ALA A 83 -9.95 5.60 2.80
C ALA A 83 -8.91 4.98 1.85
N LEU A 84 -9.29 3.97 1.06
CA LEU A 84 -8.40 3.35 0.05
C LEU A 84 -7.99 4.36 -1.04
N ALA A 85 -8.93 5.15 -1.55
CA ALA A 85 -8.62 6.20 -2.52
C ALA A 85 -7.69 7.26 -1.91
N GLY A 86 -7.92 7.66 -0.65
CA GLY A 86 -7.06 8.58 0.09
C GLY A 86 -5.64 8.03 0.26
N GLY A 87 -5.48 6.75 0.60
CA GLY A 87 -4.17 6.09 0.62
C GLY A 87 -3.47 6.12 -0.74
N GLY A 88 -4.23 5.93 -1.82
CA GLY A 88 -3.75 6.11 -3.20
C GLY A 88 -3.27 7.54 -3.49
N LEU A 89 -4.05 8.54 -3.09
CA LEU A 89 -3.68 9.94 -3.24
C LEU A 89 -2.43 10.30 -2.41
N CYS A 90 -2.26 9.74 -1.21
CA CYS A 90 -1.03 9.89 -0.44
C CYS A 90 0.18 9.29 -1.17
N ALA A 91 0.05 8.11 -1.78
CA ALA A 91 1.11 7.52 -2.59
C ALA A 91 1.49 8.40 -3.80
N LEU A 92 0.50 9.04 -4.44
CA LEU A 92 0.76 10.04 -5.48
C LEU A 92 1.45 11.29 -4.90
N ALA A 93 1.02 11.77 -3.74
CA ALA A 93 1.61 12.95 -3.10
C ALA A 93 3.10 12.73 -2.74
N LEU A 94 3.50 11.50 -2.40
CA LEU A 94 4.92 11.16 -2.14
C LEU A 94 5.84 11.44 -3.34
N THR A 95 5.31 11.51 -4.57
CA THR A 95 6.12 11.91 -5.73
C THR A 95 6.48 13.39 -5.73
N LEU A 96 5.71 14.22 -5.02
CA LEU A 96 5.93 15.67 -4.89
C LEU A 96 6.81 16.01 -3.69
N VAL A 97 6.86 15.13 -2.68
CA VAL A 97 7.67 15.27 -1.47
C VAL A 97 8.65 14.10 -1.29
N PRO A 98 9.55 13.84 -2.25
CA PRO A 98 10.56 12.79 -2.08
C PRO A 98 11.55 13.18 -0.98
N VAL A 99 12.13 12.16 -0.35
CA VAL A 99 13.09 12.36 0.75
C VAL A 99 14.34 13.06 0.22
N PRO A 100 14.81 14.15 0.87
CA PRO A 100 16.10 14.75 0.57
C PRO A 100 17.24 13.77 0.83
N SER A 101 18.33 13.87 0.07
CA SER A 101 19.54 13.05 0.27
C SER A 101 20.22 13.26 1.64
N SER A 102 19.95 14.39 2.32
CA SER A 102 20.38 14.65 3.70
C SER A 102 19.55 13.92 4.77
N GLY A 103 18.50 13.20 4.38
CA GLY A 103 17.54 12.55 5.27
C GLY A 103 16.48 13.51 5.84
N GLY A 104 15.38 12.92 6.31
CA GLY A 104 14.39 13.59 7.18
C GLY A 104 13.64 14.78 6.55
N ALA A 105 12.60 14.51 5.75
CA ALA A 105 11.59 15.50 5.43
C ALA A 105 10.33 15.26 6.27
N LEU A 106 10.02 16.19 7.18
CA LEU A 106 8.79 16.15 8.00
C LEU A 106 7.54 16.02 7.12
N GLU A 107 7.53 16.69 5.96
CA GLU A 107 6.44 16.62 4.98
C GLU A 107 6.28 15.21 4.41
N HIS A 108 7.38 14.58 3.98
CA HIS A 108 7.38 13.19 3.50
C HIS A 108 6.87 12.24 4.58
N GLY A 109 7.42 12.36 5.80
CA GLY A 109 7.02 11.53 6.94
C GLY A 109 5.53 11.68 7.28
N ALA A 110 5.00 12.90 7.23
CA ALA A 110 3.58 13.17 7.45
C ALA A 110 2.70 12.52 6.36
N VAL A 111 3.04 12.71 5.09
CA VAL A 111 2.29 12.12 3.96
C VAL A 111 2.34 10.60 4.00
N ALA A 112 3.50 10.01 4.27
CA ALA A 112 3.68 8.57 4.41
C ALA A 112 2.84 8.02 5.58
N THR A 113 2.87 8.70 6.74
CA THR A 113 2.09 8.31 7.92
C THR A 113 0.60 8.33 7.63
N VAL A 114 0.09 9.40 7.02
CA VAL A 114 -1.33 9.49 6.64
C VAL A 114 -1.71 8.38 5.65
N GLY A 115 -0.85 8.12 4.66
CA GLY A 115 -1.05 7.03 3.70
C GLY A 115 -1.11 5.66 4.37
N LEU A 116 -0.14 5.34 5.24
CA LEU A 116 -0.09 4.09 6.02
C LEU A 116 -1.33 3.93 6.89
N VAL A 117 -1.78 4.99 7.58
CA VAL A 117 -2.97 4.96 8.43
C VAL A 117 -4.22 4.72 7.59
N LEU A 118 -4.42 5.45 6.50
CA LEU A 118 -5.56 5.27 5.61
C LEU A 118 -5.61 3.84 5.04
N LEU A 119 -4.46 3.31 4.62
CA LEU A 119 -4.33 1.94 4.13
C LEU A 119 -4.46 0.89 5.24
N ALA A 120 -4.21 1.24 6.51
CA ALA A 120 -4.45 0.34 7.63
C ALA A 120 -5.92 0.34 8.08
N VAL A 121 -6.64 1.46 8.00
CA VAL A 121 -8.03 1.57 8.50
C VAL A 121 -9.09 1.32 7.43
N TRP A 122 -8.75 1.35 6.14
CA TRP A 122 -9.74 1.09 5.09
C TRP A 122 -10.44 -0.28 5.20
N PRO A 123 -9.81 -1.40 5.66
CA PRO A 123 -10.49 -2.70 5.71
C PRO A 123 -11.75 -2.72 6.58
N PRO A 124 -11.75 -2.28 7.87
CA PRO A 124 -12.96 -2.26 8.68
C PRO A 124 -13.93 -1.18 8.21
N LEU A 125 -13.45 -0.07 7.66
CA LEU A 125 -14.30 0.94 7.04
C LEU A 125 -14.98 0.46 5.75
N ALA A 126 -14.40 -0.54 5.08
CA ALA A 126 -14.94 -1.18 3.89
C ALA A 126 -15.89 -2.34 4.23
N ALA A 127 -15.84 -2.85 5.45
CA ALA A 127 -16.62 -3.99 5.88
C ALA A 127 -18.12 -3.72 5.74
N VAL A 128 -18.87 -4.76 5.36
CA VAL A 128 -20.32 -4.67 5.17
C VAL A 128 -21.02 -5.70 6.03
N GLN A 129 -22.17 -5.31 6.56
CA GLN A 129 -23.09 -6.21 7.25
C GLN A 129 -24.28 -6.48 6.34
N GLY A 130 -24.68 -7.74 6.18
CA GLY A 130 -25.77 -8.10 5.27
C GLY A 130 -26.37 -9.47 5.57
N LYS A 131 -27.64 -9.65 5.16
CA LYS A 131 -28.40 -10.91 5.28
C LYS A 131 -28.06 -11.96 4.22
N GLY A 132 -27.19 -11.63 3.25
CA GLY A 132 -26.73 -12.53 2.18
C GLY A 132 -25.25 -12.91 2.34
N PRO A 133 -24.69 -13.74 1.43
CA PRO A 133 -23.30 -14.18 1.51
C PRO A 133 -22.35 -12.99 1.31
N VAL A 134 -21.81 -12.48 2.42
CA VAL A 134 -20.82 -11.39 2.42
C VAL A 134 -19.49 -11.94 1.92
N PRO A 135 -18.82 -11.29 0.95
CA PRO A 135 -17.46 -11.64 0.55
C PRO A 135 -16.55 -11.69 1.77
N TRP A 136 -15.77 -12.77 1.90
CA TRP A 136 -14.96 -13.00 3.11
C TRP A 136 -14.02 -11.83 3.44
N GLY A 137 -13.50 -11.12 2.43
CA GLY A 137 -12.61 -9.98 2.58
C GLY A 137 -13.31 -8.68 3.01
N LEU A 138 -14.65 -8.67 3.02
CA LEU A 138 -15.47 -7.56 3.52
C LEU A 138 -16.19 -7.91 4.85
N ARG A 139 -15.90 -9.07 5.43
CA ARG A 139 -16.40 -9.41 6.76
C ARG A 139 -15.61 -8.63 7.81
N LEU A 140 -16.30 -8.11 8.82
CA LEU A 140 -15.69 -7.25 9.82
C LEU A 140 -14.57 -7.93 10.61
N ASP A 141 -14.74 -9.20 10.98
CA ASP A 141 -13.73 -10.01 11.69
C ASP A 141 -12.43 -10.13 10.89
N VAL A 142 -12.54 -10.46 9.61
CA VAL A 142 -11.37 -10.56 8.72
C VAL A 142 -10.76 -9.19 8.45
N SER A 143 -11.58 -8.16 8.23
CA SER A 143 -11.12 -6.78 8.05
C SER A 143 -10.36 -6.26 9.27
N LEU A 144 -10.84 -6.52 10.48
CA LEU A 144 -10.14 -6.15 11.72
C LEU A 144 -8.82 -6.88 11.85
N ALA A 145 -8.75 -8.18 11.51
CA ALA A 145 -7.50 -8.94 11.52
C ALA A 145 -6.49 -8.38 10.50
N ALA A 146 -6.93 -8.03 9.30
CA ALA A 146 -6.08 -7.40 8.28
C ALA A 146 -5.55 -6.05 8.74
N SER A 147 -6.40 -5.20 9.32
CA SER A 147 -6.00 -3.92 9.90
C SER A 147 -5.04 -4.07 11.07
N ALA A 148 -5.25 -5.06 11.94
CA ALA A 148 -4.34 -5.35 13.04
C ALA A 148 -2.97 -5.76 12.51
N LEU A 149 -2.90 -6.63 11.49
CA LEU A 149 -1.64 -7.01 10.85
C LEU A 149 -0.92 -5.81 10.23
N MET A 150 -1.64 -4.94 9.51
CA MET A 150 -1.09 -3.70 8.95
C MET A 150 -0.61 -2.75 10.04
N GLY A 151 -1.37 -2.62 11.14
CA GLY A 151 -0.98 -1.82 12.30
C GLY A 151 0.29 -2.36 12.96
N VAL A 152 0.36 -3.65 13.25
CA VAL A 152 1.54 -4.30 13.86
C VAL A 152 2.77 -4.11 12.98
N THR A 153 2.66 -4.33 11.67
CA THR A 153 3.78 -4.14 10.74
C THR A 153 4.18 -2.67 10.60
N ALA A 154 3.23 -1.73 10.64
CA ALA A 154 3.52 -0.29 10.67
C ALA A 154 4.19 0.15 11.98
N PHE A 155 3.75 -0.35 13.13
CA PHE A 155 4.38 -0.06 14.42
C PHE A 155 5.78 -0.67 14.50
N TRP A 156 5.97 -1.87 13.94
CA TRP A 156 7.29 -2.47 13.81
C TRP A 156 8.21 -1.60 12.95
N PHE A 157 7.76 -1.15 11.77
CA PHE A 157 8.51 -0.22 10.94
C PHE A 157 8.88 1.08 11.68
N LEU A 158 7.92 1.66 12.40
CA LEU A 158 8.20 2.85 13.20
C LEU A 158 9.23 2.58 14.30
N ALA A 159 9.17 1.44 14.97
CA ALA A 159 10.16 1.07 15.98
C ALA A 159 11.56 0.92 15.37
N GLU A 160 11.67 0.26 14.20
CA GLU A 160 12.93 0.10 13.47
C GLU A 160 13.50 1.43 12.96
N LEU A 161 12.66 2.42 12.64
CA LEU A 161 13.11 3.76 12.26
C LEU A 161 13.74 4.53 13.43
N GLN A 162 13.33 4.23 14.67
CA GLN A 162 13.83 4.90 15.88
C GLN A 162 14.99 4.14 16.52
N SER A 163 15.18 2.87 16.15
CA SER A 163 16.32 2.05 16.56
C SER A 163 17.39 2.02 15.47
N ALA A 164 18.59 1.52 15.78
CA ALA A 164 19.60 1.19 14.78
C ALA A 164 19.38 -0.22 14.20
N GLY A 165 18.12 -0.54 13.89
CA GLY A 165 17.73 -1.88 13.43
C GLY A 165 17.57 -1.96 11.91
N GLU A 166 16.50 -2.61 11.45
CA GLU A 166 16.31 -3.04 10.05
C GLU A 166 15.04 -2.42 9.42
N PRO A 167 14.92 -1.08 9.32
CA PRO A 167 13.70 -0.42 8.85
C PRO A 167 13.41 -0.70 7.37
N GLY A 168 14.42 -1.06 6.57
CA GLY A 168 14.25 -1.45 5.18
C GLY A 168 13.43 -2.74 5.02
N ILE A 169 13.62 -3.72 5.90
CA ILE A 169 12.81 -4.95 5.92
C ILE A 169 11.38 -4.61 6.34
N ALA A 170 11.23 -3.89 7.44
CA ALA A 170 9.93 -3.60 8.01
C ALA A 170 9.05 -2.77 7.04
N GLU A 171 9.62 -1.79 6.34
CA GLU A 171 8.90 -1.00 5.34
C GLU A 171 8.39 -1.86 4.18
N ARG A 172 9.22 -2.77 3.65
CA ARG A 172 8.82 -3.70 2.58
C ARG A 172 7.67 -4.60 3.01
N VAL A 173 7.72 -5.09 4.25
CA VAL A 173 6.65 -5.93 4.81
C VAL A 173 5.35 -5.15 4.92
N VAL A 174 5.34 -3.98 5.56
CA VAL A 174 4.10 -3.19 5.74
C VAL A 174 3.53 -2.74 4.39
N THR A 175 4.37 -2.24 3.49
CA THR A 175 3.92 -1.78 2.15
C THR A 175 3.39 -2.94 1.31
N PHE A 176 4.02 -4.12 1.35
CA PHE A 176 3.52 -5.30 0.66
C PHE A 176 2.17 -5.76 1.20
N VAL A 177 2.03 -5.88 2.53
CA VAL A 177 0.77 -6.29 3.17
C VAL A 177 -0.36 -5.32 2.79
N GLN A 178 -0.09 -4.02 2.81
CA GLN A 178 -1.05 -2.99 2.41
C GLN A 178 -1.41 -3.05 0.91
N ALA A 179 -0.45 -3.34 0.03
CA ALA A 179 -0.70 -3.48 -1.41
C ALA A 179 -1.43 -4.78 -1.78
N LEU A 180 -1.19 -5.86 -1.04
CA LEU A 180 -1.79 -7.17 -1.30
C LEU A 180 -3.26 -7.21 -0.90
N TRP A 181 -3.64 -6.55 0.19
CA TRP A 181 -4.99 -6.67 0.74
C TRP A 181 -6.13 -6.24 -0.21
N PRO A 182 -6.04 -5.09 -0.94
CA PRO A 182 -7.06 -4.73 -1.94
C PRO A 182 -7.28 -5.82 -2.99
N PHE A 183 -6.23 -6.50 -3.43
CA PHE A 183 -6.33 -7.61 -4.37
C PHE A 183 -7.09 -8.80 -3.78
N LEU A 184 -6.79 -9.17 -2.53
CA LEU A 184 -7.49 -10.24 -1.83
C LEU A 184 -8.99 -9.95 -1.67
N VAL A 185 -9.35 -8.70 -1.35
CA VAL A 185 -10.75 -8.26 -1.28
C VAL A 185 -11.44 -8.35 -2.63
N VAL A 186 -10.81 -7.89 -3.72
CA VAL A 186 -11.37 -8.02 -5.08
C VAL A 186 -11.57 -9.49 -5.46
N VAL A 187 -10.60 -10.36 -5.20
CA VAL A 187 -10.72 -11.81 -5.44
C VAL A 187 -11.86 -12.41 -4.63
N SER A 188 -12.00 -11.99 -3.36
CA SER A 188 -13.09 -12.39 -2.48
C SER A 188 -14.46 -12.07 -3.08
N CYS A 189 -14.69 -10.81 -3.45
CA CYS A 189 -15.94 -10.36 -4.08
C CYS A 189 -16.24 -11.12 -5.38
N ARG A 190 -15.22 -11.34 -6.22
CA ARG A 190 -15.41 -12.08 -7.48
C ARG A 190 -15.76 -13.55 -7.27
N ARG A 191 -15.29 -14.18 -6.20
CA ARG A 191 -15.63 -15.57 -5.85
C ARG A 191 -17.05 -15.68 -5.30
N SER A 192 -17.49 -14.69 -4.52
CA SER A 192 -18.86 -14.65 -3.98
C SER A 192 -19.93 -14.29 -5.02
N ALA A 193 -19.54 -13.64 -6.12
CA ALA A 193 -20.45 -13.31 -7.23
C ALA A 193 -20.60 -14.44 -8.28
N ARG A 194 -19.86 -15.54 -8.13
CA ARG A 194 -19.96 -16.76 -8.96
C ARG A 194 -20.81 -17.78 -8.24
#